data_AF-A0A9E4LUB5-F1
#
_entry.id   AF-A0A9E4LUB5-F1
#
_cell.length_a   1.000
_cell.length_b   1.000
_cell.length_c   1.000
_cell.angle_alpha   90.00
_cell.angle_beta   90.00
_cell.angle_gamma   90.00
#
_symmetry.space_group_name_H-M   'P 1'
#
loop_
_entity.id
_entity.type
_entity.pdbx_description
1 polymer ?
#
loop_
_entity_poly.entity_id
_entity_poly.type
_entity_poly.pdbx_seq_one_letter_code
_entity_poly.pdbx_strand_id
1 'polypeptide(L)'
;RLTDAALSHGERLSSLVMARLLGQRGLDAAHVDARDVLVTDDRFTEAAPRFGPTNERLERLVRPHAADGRVAVMGGFIARTADGRPTTLGRGGSDFSASIVGAGIGAG
;
A
#
# COMPACT_ATOMS: atom_id res chain seq x y z
N ARG A 1 -4.44 -10.65 -14.55
CA ARG A 1 -3.29 -11.52 -14.17
C ARG A 1 -1.93 -10.95 -14.64
N LEU A 2 -1.58 -10.98 -15.94
CA LEU A 2 -0.29 -10.39 -16.40
C LEU A 2 -0.26 -8.87 -16.24
N THR A 3 -1.38 -8.19 -16.53
CA THR A 3 -1.52 -6.74 -16.39
C THR A 3 -1.41 -6.29 -14.94
N ASP A 4 -2.11 -6.97 -14.02
CA ASP A 4 -2.03 -6.68 -12.58
C ASP A 4 -0.62 -6.88 -12.03
N ALA A 5 0.08 -7.92 -12.49
CA ALA A 5 1.47 -8.15 -12.10
C ALA A 5 2.37 -7.01 -12.61
N ALA A 6 2.26 -6.62 -13.89
CA ALA A 6 3.08 -5.54 -14.44
C ALA A 6 2.85 -4.19 -13.71
N LEU A 7 1.58 -3.82 -13.52
CA LEU A 7 1.22 -2.60 -12.76
C LEU A 7 1.68 -2.68 -11.30
N SER A 8 1.55 -3.87 -10.69
CA SER A 8 2.06 -4.13 -9.34
C SER A 8 3.56 -3.85 -9.20
N HIS A 9 4.36 -4.24 -10.20
CA HIS A 9 5.79 -3.96 -10.17
C HIS A 9 6.07 -2.48 -10.37
N GLY A 10 5.34 -1.79 -11.26
CA GLY A 10 5.50 -0.35 -11.52
C GLY A 10 5.30 0.50 -10.26
N GLU A 11 4.17 0.33 -9.58
CA GLU A 11 3.84 1.06 -8.34
C GLU A 11 4.82 0.75 -7.21
N ARG A 12 5.26 -0.50 -7.10
CA ARG A 12 6.27 -0.90 -6.11
C ARG A 12 7.62 -0.24 -6.38
N LEU A 13 8.08 -0.23 -7.63
CA LEU A 13 9.35 0.40 -7.99
C LEU A 13 9.26 1.93 -7.79
N SER A 14 8.16 2.54 -8.21
CA SER A 14 7.91 3.97 -8.03
C SER A 14 7.98 4.40 -6.57
N SER A 15 7.25 3.70 -5.69
CA SER A 15 7.24 3.99 -4.25
C SER A 15 8.61 3.75 -3.59
N LEU A 16 9.35 2.71 -4.01
CA LEU A 16 10.69 2.45 -3.52
C LEU A 16 11.68 3.58 -3.90
N VAL A 17 11.66 4.01 -5.16
CA VAL A 17 12.48 5.13 -5.65
C VAL A 17 12.12 6.40 -4.90
N MET A 18 10.83 6.68 -4.69
CA MET A 18 10.38 7.85 -3.92
C MET A 18 10.91 7.83 -2.48
N ALA A 19 10.77 6.71 -1.76
CA ALA A 19 11.30 6.58 -0.40
C ALA A 19 12.81 6.89 -0.34
N ARG A 20 13.57 6.39 -1.32
CA ARG A 20 15.01 6.64 -1.40
C ARG A 20 15.32 8.12 -1.68
N LEU A 21 14.57 8.75 -2.57
CA LEU A 21 14.73 10.16 -2.93
C LEU A 21 14.40 11.10 -1.76
N LEU A 22 13.41 10.76 -0.93
CA LEU A 22 13.10 11.49 0.30
C LEU A 22 14.26 11.35 1.31
N GLY A 23 14.78 10.13 1.48
CA GLY A 23 15.99 9.87 2.28
C GLY A 23 17.19 10.71 1.85
N GLN A 24 17.44 10.82 0.54
CA GLN A 24 18.52 11.67 0.00
C GLN A 24 18.30 13.17 0.23
N ARG A 25 17.05 13.60 0.47
CA ARG A 25 16.69 14.98 0.80
C ARG A 25 16.64 15.25 2.31
N GLY A 26 17.11 14.32 3.13
CA GLY A 26 17.19 14.47 4.59
C GLY A 26 15.90 14.15 5.34
N LEU A 27 14.89 13.58 4.66
CA LEU A 27 13.68 13.08 5.32
C LEU A 27 13.88 11.62 5.71
N ASP A 28 13.59 11.25 6.96
CA ASP A 28 13.58 9.86 7.35
C ASP A 28 12.33 9.17 6.77
N ALA A 29 12.53 8.50 5.63
CA ALA A 29 11.47 7.81 4.90
C ALA A 29 11.73 6.30 4.84
N ALA A 30 10.66 5.52 4.96
CA ALA A 30 10.67 4.07 4.85
C ALA A 30 9.73 3.62 3.73
N HIS A 31 10.18 2.69 2.90
CA HIS A 31 9.31 2.03 1.93
C HIS A 31 8.50 0.92 2.63
N VAL A 32 7.19 0.92 2.43
CA VAL A 32 6.29 -0.16 2.85
C VAL A 32 5.59 -0.71 1.60
N ASP A 33 5.73 -2.00 1.33
CA ASP A 33 5.06 -2.64 0.19
C ASP A 33 3.56 -2.73 0.47
N ALA A 34 2.75 -2.00 -0.29
CA ALA A 34 1.29 -1.96 -0.11
C ALA A 34 0.63 -3.34 -0.18
N ARG A 35 1.25 -4.33 -0.84
CA ARG A 35 0.74 -5.70 -0.94
C ARG A 35 0.89 -6.50 0.35
N ASP A 36 1.74 -6.03 1.26
CA ASP A 36 1.88 -6.61 2.60
C ASP A 36 0.87 -6.00 3.57
N VAL A 37 0.24 -4.89 3.17
CA VAL A 37 -0.74 -4.11 3.95
C VAL A 37 -2.17 -4.35 3.47
N LEU A 38 -2.46 -4.02 2.21
CA LEU A 38 -3.80 -4.06 1.61
C LEU A 38 -4.18 -5.50 1.24
N VAL A 39 -5.20 -6.01 1.92
CA VAL A 39 -5.76 -7.35 1.66
C VAL A 39 -7.05 -7.20 0.89
N THR A 40 -7.24 -7.99 -0.18
CA THR A 40 -8.48 -7.99 -0.96
C THR A 40 -9.10 -9.39 -1.09
N ASP A 41 -10.31 -9.44 -1.65
CA ASP A 41 -10.81 -10.65 -2.29
C ASP A 41 -10.07 -10.95 -3.61
N ASP A 42 -10.50 -12.01 -4.31
CA ASP A 42 -9.92 -12.48 -5.56
C ASP A 42 -10.66 -11.98 -6.82
N ARG A 43 -11.44 -10.90 -6.70
CA ARG A 43 -12.03 -10.20 -7.85
C ARG A 43 -10.96 -9.34 -8.53
N PHE A 44 -10.07 -9.97 -9.29
CA PHE A 44 -8.99 -9.28 -10.01
C PHE A 44 -9.52 -8.12 -10.85
N THR A 45 -8.70 -7.07 -11.03
CA THR A 45 -9.02 -5.78 -11.71
C THR A 45 -9.97 -4.83 -10.98
N GLU A 46 -10.75 -5.31 -10.00
CA GLU A 46 -11.67 -4.48 -9.19
C GLU A 46 -11.84 -5.11 -7.79
N ALA A 47 -10.71 -5.42 -7.15
CA ALA A 47 -10.72 -6.22 -5.93
C ALA A 47 -11.25 -5.41 -4.74
N ALA A 48 -12.14 -6.02 -3.94
CA ALA A 48 -12.71 -5.36 -2.79
C ALA A 48 -11.78 -5.49 -1.57
N PRO A 49 -11.43 -4.39 -0.87
CA PRO A 49 -10.62 -4.44 0.33
C PRO A 49 -11.29 -5.23 1.45
N ARG A 50 -10.48 -6.01 2.18
CA ARG A 50 -10.85 -6.67 3.43
C ARG A 50 -10.31 -5.82 4.58
N PHE A 51 -11.17 -4.99 5.15
CA PHE A 51 -10.78 -4.00 6.16
C PHE A 51 -10.20 -4.60 7.43
N GLY A 52 -10.75 -5.69 7.98
CA GLY A 52 -10.21 -6.32 9.20
C GLY A 52 -8.71 -6.68 9.06
N PRO A 53 -8.35 -7.58 8.12
CA PRO A 53 -6.94 -7.92 7.87
C PRO A 53 -6.07 -6.73 7.45
N THR A 54 -6.63 -5.76 6.71
CA THR A 54 -5.90 -4.57 6.28
C THR A 54 -5.56 -3.67 7.46
N ASN A 55 -6.51 -3.44 8.38
CA ASN A 55 -6.32 -2.64 9.57
C ASN A 55 -5.29 -3.27 10.52
N GLU A 56 -5.36 -4.58 10.75
CA GLU A 56 -4.34 -5.31 11.53
C GLU A 56 -2.93 -5.13 10.93
N ARG A 57 -2.81 -5.13 9.60
CA ARG A 57 -1.53 -4.92 8.93
C ARG A 57 -1.08 -3.47 8.94
N LEU A 58 -2.00 -2.50 8.87
CA LEU A 58 -1.68 -1.07 9.04
C LEU A 58 -1.11 -0.80 10.43
N GLU A 59 -1.74 -1.34 11.48
CA GLU A 59 -1.25 -1.25 12.86
C GLU A 59 0.16 -1.83 13.01
N ARG A 60 0.43 -2.95 12.36
CA ARG A 60 1.72 -3.64 12.48
C ARG A 60 2.84 -3.06 11.61
N LEU A 61 2.52 -2.60 10.40
CA LEU A 61 3.52 -2.29 9.37
C LEU A 61 3.62 -0.80 9.04
N VAL A 62 2.60 0.01 9.36
CA VAL A 62 2.57 1.44 9.01
C VAL A 62 2.61 2.32 10.25
N ARG A 63 1.81 1.99 11.28
CA ARG A 63 1.77 2.80 12.53
C ARG A 63 3.14 2.99 13.20
N PRO A 64 4.05 1.99 13.25
CA PRO A 64 5.37 2.20 13.87
C PRO A 64 6.18 3.31 13.19
N HIS A 65 6.12 3.41 11.86
CA HIS A 65 6.81 4.47 11.12
C HIS A 65 6.25 5.85 11.49
N ALA A 66 4.93 5.99 11.54
CA ALA A 66 4.29 7.24 11.95
C ALA A 66 4.63 7.62 13.40
N ALA A 67 4.64 6.64 14.31
CA ALA A 67 5.00 6.84 15.71
C ALA A 67 6.46 7.31 15.89
N ASP A 68 7.37 6.80 15.06
CA ASP A 68 8.78 7.19 15.05
C ASP A 68 9.05 8.51 14.28
N GLY A 69 7.99 9.20 13.80
CA GLY A 69 8.13 10.43 13.00
C GLY A 69 8.68 10.21 11.60
N ARG A 70 8.66 8.96 11.10
CA ARG A 70 9.15 8.57 9.77
C ARG A 70 8.06 8.67 8.72
N VAL A 71 8.44 9.03 7.51
CA VAL A 71 7.54 9.06 6.36
C VAL A 71 7.41 7.65 5.78
N ALA A 72 6.27 6.99 5.99
CA ALA A 72 5.95 5.73 5.31
C ALA A 72 5.52 6.00 3.86
N VAL A 73 6.20 5.40 2.90
CA VAL A 73 5.94 5.54 1.47
C VAL A 73 5.48 4.20 0.90
N MET A 74 4.31 4.19 0.25
CA MET A 74 3.68 2.99 -0.27
C MET A 74 3.21 3.21 -1.71
N GLY A 75 3.18 2.14 -2.51
CA GLY A 75 2.56 2.18 -3.84
C GLY A 75 1.03 2.25 -3.72
N GLY A 76 0.39 3.01 -4.59
CA GLY A 76 -1.08 3.03 -4.67
C GLY A 76 -1.60 1.86 -5.49
N PHE A 77 -2.93 1.66 -5.50
CA PHE A 77 -3.66 0.77 -6.42
C PHE A 77 -3.40 -0.74 -6.27
N ILE A 78 -2.28 -1.16 -5.68
CA ILE A 78 -1.79 -2.53 -5.65
C ILE A 78 -2.06 -3.19 -4.30
N ALA A 79 -2.55 -4.43 -4.33
CA ALA A 79 -2.92 -5.17 -3.15
C ALA A 79 -2.61 -6.66 -3.33
N ARG A 80 -3.00 -7.47 -2.34
CA ARG A 80 -2.84 -8.92 -2.39
C ARG A 80 -4.05 -9.62 -1.80
N THR A 81 -4.42 -10.75 -2.38
CA THR A 81 -5.36 -11.67 -1.72
C THR A 81 -4.76 -12.24 -0.43
N ALA A 82 -5.59 -12.80 0.44
CA ALA A 82 -5.13 -13.46 1.66
C ALA A 82 -4.16 -14.64 1.39
N ASP A 83 -4.32 -15.34 0.27
CA ASP A 83 -3.45 -16.46 -0.16
C ASP A 83 -2.22 -16.00 -0.97
N GLY A 84 -2.03 -14.70 -1.11
CA GLY A 84 -0.77 -14.15 -1.58
C GLY A 84 -0.71 -13.75 -3.06
N ARG A 85 -1.83 -13.78 -3.79
CA ARG A 85 -1.88 -13.40 -5.22
C ARG A 85 -1.99 -11.88 -5.36
N PRO A 86 -1.22 -11.24 -6.26
CA PRO A 86 -1.32 -9.80 -6.48
C PRO A 86 -2.68 -9.42 -7.09
N THR A 87 -3.27 -8.34 -6.61
CA THR A 87 -4.54 -7.77 -7.05
C THR A 87 -4.42 -6.26 -7.26
N THR A 88 -5.42 -5.68 -7.90
CA THR A 88 -5.54 -4.25 -8.18
C THR A 88 -6.93 -3.77 -7.77
N LEU A 89 -7.02 -2.53 -7.27
CA LEU A 89 -8.27 -1.95 -6.75
C LEU A 89 -9.14 -1.29 -7.84
N GLY A 90 -8.77 -1.43 -9.12
CA GLY A 90 -9.49 -0.83 -10.24
C GLY A 90 -9.27 0.68 -10.39
N ARG A 91 -10.16 1.33 -11.16
CA ARG A 91 -10.06 2.76 -11.48
C ARG A 91 -10.15 3.59 -10.21
N GLY A 92 -9.26 4.57 -10.05
CA GLY A 92 -9.18 5.39 -8.82
C GLY A 92 -8.53 4.64 -7.64
N GLY A 93 -7.93 3.47 -7.88
CA GLY A 93 -7.38 2.64 -6.83
C GLY A 93 -6.27 3.30 -6.01
N SER A 94 -5.53 4.27 -6.55
CA SER A 94 -4.55 5.03 -5.76
C SER A 94 -5.21 5.95 -4.74
N ASP A 95 -6.24 6.70 -5.13
CA ASP A 95 -7.02 7.53 -4.20
C ASP A 95 -7.71 6.66 -3.16
N PHE A 96 -8.28 5.53 -3.59
CA PHE A 96 -8.90 4.59 -2.68
C PHE A 96 -7.90 3.98 -1.69
N SER A 97 -6.68 3.66 -2.15
CA SER A 97 -5.59 3.21 -1.27
C SER A 97 -5.28 4.25 -0.20
N ALA A 98 -5.15 5.52 -0.59
CA ALA A 98 -4.89 6.61 0.34
C ALA A 98 -6.02 6.77 1.36
N SER A 99 -7.29 6.68 0.94
CA SER A 99 -8.44 6.73 1.85
C SER A 99 -8.47 5.56 2.83
N ILE A 100 -8.20 4.33 2.38
CA ILE A 100 -8.14 3.15 3.26
C ILE A 100 -7.06 3.32 4.32
N VAL A 101 -5.87 3.74 3.91
CA VAL A 101 -4.73 3.93 4.81
C VAL A 101 -5.02 5.05 5.80
N GLY A 102 -5.48 6.21 5.33
CA GLY A 102 -5.81 7.35 6.17
C GLY A 102 -6.85 7.00 7.24
N ALA A 103 -7.95 6.37 6.82
CA ALA A 103 -8.97 5.89 7.74
C ALA A 103 -8.43 4.86 8.74
N GLY A 104 -7.62 3.91 8.29
CA GLY A 104 -7.09 2.83 9.13
C GLY A 104 -6.06 3.29 10.17
N ILE A 105 -5.32 4.38 9.90
CA ILE A 105 -4.38 4.95 10.89
C ILE A 105 -4.98 6.08 11.72
N GLY A 106 -6.20 6.54 11.41
CA GLY A 106 -6.88 7.65 12.08
C GLY A 106 -6.38 9.04 11.62
N ALA A 107 -5.92 9.16 10.38
CA ALA A 107 -5.59 10.43 9.76
C ALA A 107 -6.86 11.05 9.15
N GLY A 108 -7.48 11.97 9.88
CA GLY A 108 -8.71 12.68 9.50
C GLY A 108 -8.95 13.89 10.39
#